data_AF-A0A4V1Q1V6-F1
#
_entry.id   AF-A0A4V1Q1V6-F1
#
_cell.length_a   1.000
_cell.length_b   1.000
_cell.length_c   1.000
_cell.angle_alpha   90.00
_cell.angle_beta   90.00
_cell.angle_gamma   90.00
#
_symmetry.space_group_name_H-M   'P 1'
#
loop_
_entity.id
_entity.type
_entity.pdbx_description
1 polymer ?
#
loop_
_entity_poly.entity_id
_entity_poly.type
_entity_poly.pdbx_seq_one_letter_code
_entity_poly.pdbx_strand_id
1 'polypeptide(L)'
;MLLQESGNMSKGPKGPSAFEDDRDVLSVDEYLQEAGAEAFRKFESSMNNLDKELRNFTNASRLLGSSVAILSSGFRLRERLVELLFFYRENAADLFPLKVSHVVHDSVSPYIHHRGQHKSESRKWGKAHLHVSKPTFSENLDPEDVIDALQSLAKEFKTFLDCLNEFPEFTDEAVNASILSFEGDLRYQSSCLREYTGQFRNPAVQRYIHELSQEMGDHINCITSSLCMFIEVGVPQIRRVQQDDATKRLNLSTIATFFSAVTATTMQFSYNLDPTQTGSAIVNTLWFSSLVFSIAATINSHLGLTWNQDIRPLGHHVPWWVMIWIKRSPLVFLVLSVACFLIGLCAFSYASGQVISYHIHIYNRFNSARILRSRGRLRLVCIGKTGVFAP
;
A
#
# COMPACT_ATOMS: atom_id res chain seq x y z
N MET A 1 -93.27 56.09 53.61
CA MET A 1 -92.71 54.87 53.01
C MET A 1 -91.35 55.26 52.45
N LEU A 2 -90.30 54.91 53.18
CA LEU A 2 -88.89 55.25 52.98
C LEU A 2 -88.06 53.99 53.30
N LEU A 3 -87.00 53.79 52.52
CA LEU A 3 -85.73 53.09 52.80
C LEU A 3 -85.61 51.54 52.79
N GLN A 4 -84.35 51.16 52.48
CA GLN A 4 -83.64 49.86 52.55
C GLN A 4 -83.80 48.91 51.35
N GLU A 5 -82.77 48.24 50.78
CA GLU A 5 -81.47 47.73 51.29
C GLU A 5 -80.61 47.27 50.06
N SER A 6 -79.39 47.77 49.79
CA SER A 6 -78.03 47.31 50.16
C SER A 6 -77.65 45.82 49.92
N GLY A 7 -76.49 45.58 49.25
CA GLY A 7 -75.70 44.32 49.33
C GLY A 7 -75.06 43.85 48.00
N ASN A 8 -73.91 44.34 47.52
CA ASN A 8 -72.52 44.00 47.90
C ASN A 8 -72.00 42.64 47.34
N MET A 9 -71.19 42.65 46.27
CA MET A 9 -70.26 41.55 45.93
C MET A 9 -68.91 42.05 45.40
N SER A 10 -67.94 41.99 46.32
CA SER A 10 -66.54 41.55 46.27
C SER A 10 -65.67 41.71 45.00
N LYS A 11 -64.49 42.27 45.27
CA LYS A 11 -63.25 42.35 44.48
C LYS A 11 -62.68 40.96 44.11
N GLY A 12 -61.98 40.91 42.97
CA GLY A 12 -61.46 39.71 42.30
C GLY A 12 -60.26 38.99 42.95
N PRO A 13 -59.66 38.05 42.21
CA PRO A 13 -58.26 38.24 41.85
C PRO A 13 -58.00 38.06 40.34
N LYS A 14 -57.15 38.94 39.82
CA LYS A 14 -56.43 38.79 38.55
C LYS A 14 -55.47 37.60 38.70
N GLY A 15 -55.71 36.54 37.93
CA GLY A 15 -54.79 35.42 37.69
C GLY A 15 -54.73 35.23 36.17
N PRO A 16 -53.55 34.88 35.64
CA PRO A 16 -53.11 35.31 34.32
C PRO A 16 -53.93 34.66 33.21
N SER A 17 -54.25 35.44 32.19
CA SER A 17 -54.39 34.92 30.84
C SER A 17 -53.13 34.11 30.58
N ALA A 18 -53.26 32.78 30.61
CA ALA A 18 -52.28 31.90 30.03
C ALA A 18 -52.16 32.35 28.57
N PHE A 19 -51.14 33.17 28.32
CA PHE A 19 -50.53 33.26 27.02
C PHE A 19 -50.39 31.82 26.57
N GLU A 20 -51.08 31.51 25.48
CA GLU A 20 -50.75 30.34 24.70
C GLU A 20 -49.23 30.30 24.61
N ASP A 21 -48.71 29.16 25.04
CA ASP A 21 -47.39 28.64 24.79
C ASP A 21 -47.17 28.75 23.28
N ASP A 22 -46.78 29.96 22.85
CA ASP A 22 -46.30 30.34 21.54
C ASP A 22 -44.95 29.63 21.40
N ARG A 23 -45.03 28.29 21.30
CA ARG A 23 -43.89 27.45 21.00
C ARG A 23 -43.39 27.96 19.69
N ASP A 24 -42.26 28.65 19.75
CA ASP A 24 -41.44 29.12 18.66
C ASP A 24 -41.63 28.24 17.41
N VAL A 25 -42.63 28.58 16.59
CA VAL A 25 -42.82 27.96 15.29
C VAL A 25 -41.73 28.60 14.47
N LEU A 26 -40.59 27.91 14.39
CA LEU A 26 -39.50 28.23 13.49
C LEU A 26 -40.10 28.71 12.17
N SER A 27 -39.81 29.96 11.83
CA SER A 27 -40.17 30.53 10.55
C SER A 27 -39.79 29.54 9.46
N VAL A 28 -40.65 29.33 8.45
CA VAL A 28 -40.36 28.40 7.34
C VAL A 28 -38.99 28.68 6.72
N ASP A 29 -38.55 29.94 6.71
CA ASP A 29 -37.23 30.36 6.26
C ASP A 29 -36.10 29.88 7.18
N GLU A 30 -36.31 29.96 8.50
CA GLU A 30 -35.34 29.48 9.50
C GLU A 30 -35.19 27.96 9.45
N TYR A 31 -36.28 27.22 9.24
CA TYR A 31 -36.25 25.78 9.02
C TYR A 31 -35.47 25.40 7.75
N LEU A 32 -35.69 26.11 6.63
CA LEU A 32 -34.95 25.87 5.39
C LEU A 32 -33.46 26.17 5.53
N GLN A 33 -33.09 27.22 6.28
CA GLN A 33 -31.70 27.53 6.56
C GLN A 33 -31.03 26.47 7.44
N GLU A 34 -31.71 25.99 8.48
CA GLU A 34 -31.16 24.92 9.33
C GLU A 34 -31.00 23.61 8.55
N ALA A 35 -32.02 23.20 7.78
CA ALA A 35 -31.99 21.96 7.01
C ALA A 35 -30.89 21.97 5.93
N GLY A 36 -30.74 23.07 5.19
CA GLY A 36 -29.69 23.22 4.18
C GLY A 36 -28.28 23.25 4.78
N ALA A 37 -28.11 23.96 5.90
CA ALA A 37 -26.84 23.98 6.61
C ALA A 37 -26.49 22.61 7.22
N GLU A 38 -27.46 21.86 7.73
CA GLU A 38 -27.26 20.50 8.22
C GLU A 38 -26.81 19.56 7.09
N ALA A 39 -27.44 19.65 5.91
CA ALA A 39 -27.03 18.88 4.75
C ALA A 39 -25.59 19.19 4.33
N PHE A 40 -25.21 20.46 4.28
CA PHE A 40 -23.83 20.85 3.99
C PHE A 40 -22.84 20.31 5.04
N ARG A 41 -23.16 20.41 6.33
CA ARG A 41 -22.32 19.86 7.41
C ARG A 41 -22.13 18.35 7.30
N LYS A 42 -23.17 17.61 6.89
CA LYS A 42 -23.07 16.17 6.61
C LYS A 42 -22.09 15.91 5.47
N PHE A 43 -22.21 16.63 4.35
CA PHE A 43 -21.28 16.54 3.24
C PHE A 43 -19.83 16.89 3.64
N GLU A 44 -19.63 17.99 4.36
CA GLU A 44 -18.33 18.40 4.89
C GLU A 44 -17.73 17.32 5.80
N SER A 45 -18.55 16.69 6.65
CA SER A 45 -18.13 15.55 7.47
C SER A 45 -17.70 14.36 6.63
N SER A 46 -18.47 13.97 5.61
CA SER A 46 -18.12 12.88 4.67
C SER A 46 -16.77 13.14 3.99
N MET A 47 -16.57 14.35 3.46
CA MET A 47 -15.31 14.76 2.80
C MET A 47 -14.11 14.71 3.75
N ASN A 48 -14.27 15.21 4.98
CA ASN A 48 -13.22 15.19 5.99
C ASN A 48 -12.89 13.76 6.47
N ASN A 49 -13.89 12.89 6.55
CA ASN A 49 -13.69 11.47 6.88
C ASN A 49 -12.93 10.76 5.76
N LEU A 50 -13.27 11.02 4.51
CA LEU A 50 -12.50 10.49 3.38
C LEU A 50 -11.06 11.01 3.37
N ASP A 51 -10.82 12.31 3.58
CA ASP A 51 -9.46 12.86 3.70
C ASP A 51 -8.66 12.16 4.80
N LYS A 52 -9.29 11.96 5.97
CA LYS A 52 -8.68 11.25 7.10
C LYS A 52 -8.33 9.81 6.72
N GLU A 53 -9.23 9.07 6.09
CA GLU A 53 -8.94 7.70 5.69
C GLU A 53 -7.89 7.63 4.56
N LEU A 54 -7.87 8.58 3.63
CA LEU A 54 -6.78 8.69 2.65
C LEU A 54 -5.43 8.95 3.32
N ARG A 55 -5.37 9.69 4.43
CA ARG A 55 -4.13 9.85 5.22
C ARG A 55 -3.74 8.56 5.94
N ASN A 56 -4.69 7.88 6.55
CA ASN A 56 -4.46 6.59 7.21
C ASN A 56 -3.94 5.57 6.21
N PHE A 57 -4.59 5.51 5.04
CA PHE A 57 -4.19 4.72 3.91
C PHE A 57 -2.76 5.03 3.46
N THR A 58 -2.46 6.30 3.20
CA THR A 58 -1.11 6.76 2.82
C THR A 58 -0.07 6.31 3.86
N ASN A 59 -0.38 6.42 5.16
CA ASN A 59 0.52 5.98 6.21
C ASN A 59 0.72 4.46 6.25
N ALA A 60 -0.35 3.68 6.05
CA ALA A 60 -0.31 2.21 6.03
C ALA A 60 0.45 1.68 4.79
N SER A 61 0.20 2.30 3.63
CA SER A 61 0.75 1.91 2.34
C SER A 61 2.23 2.24 2.17
N ARG A 62 2.83 3.09 3.04
CA ARG A 62 4.29 3.39 3.00
C ARG A 62 5.18 2.16 3.10
N LEU A 63 4.69 1.09 3.75
CA LEU A 63 5.45 -0.14 3.94
C LEU A 63 5.31 -1.13 2.78
N LEU A 64 4.46 -0.83 1.80
CA LEU A 64 4.30 -1.64 0.60
C LEU A 64 5.43 -1.34 -0.39
N GLY A 65 5.97 -2.38 -1.03
CA GLY A 65 6.79 -2.21 -2.23
C GLY A 65 5.92 -1.61 -3.35
N SER A 66 6.46 -0.69 -4.16
CA SER A 66 5.68 0.10 -5.14
C SER A 66 4.75 1.18 -4.56
N SER A 67 5.03 1.72 -3.36
CA SER A 67 4.14 2.71 -2.72
C SER A 67 4.20 4.13 -3.30
N VAL A 68 5.21 4.49 -4.10
CA VAL A 68 5.38 5.89 -4.55
C VAL A 68 4.21 6.40 -5.37
N ALA A 69 3.73 5.63 -6.35
CA ALA A 69 2.63 6.03 -7.22
C ALA A 69 1.34 6.24 -6.44
N ILE A 70 1.02 5.32 -5.53
CA ILE A 70 -0.22 5.37 -4.75
C ILE A 70 -0.21 6.45 -3.67
N LEU A 71 0.96 6.75 -3.09
CA LEU A 71 1.14 7.88 -2.17
C LEU A 71 0.97 9.21 -2.91
N SER A 72 1.52 9.32 -4.13
CA SER A 72 1.39 10.51 -4.97
C SER A 72 -0.05 10.75 -5.43
N SER A 73 -0.75 9.71 -5.91
CA SER A 73 -2.15 9.84 -6.35
C SER A 73 -3.07 10.12 -5.16
N GLY A 74 -2.85 9.47 -4.01
CA GLY A 74 -3.58 9.78 -2.77
C GLY A 74 -3.39 11.23 -2.31
N PHE A 75 -2.19 11.81 -2.46
CA PHE A 75 -1.97 13.23 -2.15
C PHE A 75 -2.75 14.18 -3.08
N ARG A 76 -2.71 13.94 -4.40
CA ARG A 76 -3.45 14.75 -5.38
C ARG A 76 -4.96 14.65 -5.19
N LEU A 77 -5.47 13.45 -4.89
CA LEU A 77 -6.88 13.25 -4.59
C LEU A 77 -7.32 14.11 -3.40
N ARG A 78 -6.53 14.14 -2.32
CA ARG A 78 -6.81 14.97 -1.15
C ARG A 78 -6.79 16.47 -1.46
N GLU A 79 -5.89 16.93 -2.31
CA GLU A 79 -5.86 18.32 -2.79
C GLU A 79 -7.17 18.69 -3.52
N ARG A 80 -7.63 17.81 -4.42
CA ARG A 80 -8.90 18.01 -5.16
C ARG A 80 -10.14 17.93 -4.27
N LEU A 81 -10.14 17.10 -3.22
CA LEU A 81 -11.23 17.07 -2.24
C LEU A 81 -11.33 18.41 -1.50
N VAL A 82 -10.21 19.01 -1.09
CA VAL A 82 -10.21 20.30 -0.40
C VAL A 82 -10.70 21.42 -1.31
N GLU A 83 -10.23 21.44 -2.56
CA GLU A 83 -10.67 22.39 -3.58
C GLU A 83 -12.18 22.28 -3.82
N LEU A 84 -12.70 21.06 -4.02
CA LEU A 84 -14.13 20.87 -4.22
C LEU A 84 -14.95 21.29 -2.99
N LEU A 85 -14.51 20.90 -1.79
CA LEU A 85 -15.19 21.28 -0.55
C LEU A 85 -15.28 22.81 -0.40
N PHE A 86 -14.26 23.55 -0.84
CA PHE A 86 -14.29 25.01 -0.84
C PHE A 86 -15.41 25.56 -1.72
N PHE A 87 -15.57 25.08 -2.96
CA PHE A 87 -16.66 25.52 -3.85
C PHE A 87 -18.04 25.28 -3.25
N TYR A 88 -18.25 24.08 -2.69
CA TYR A 88 -19.52 23.74 -2.05
C TYR A 88 -19.78 24.57 -0.79
N ARG A 89 -18.73 24.95 -0.06
CA ARG A 89 -18.84 25.82 1.10
C ARG A 89 -19.25 27.23 0.72
N GLU A 90 -18.62 27.82 -0.30
CA GLU A 90 -18.98 29.15 -0.79
C GLU A 90 -20.41 29.17 -1.33
N ASN A 91 -20.80 28.14 -2.11
CA ASN A 91 -22.19 27.98 -2.57
C ASN A 91 -23.19 27.82 -1.41
N ALA A 92 -22.83 27.09 -0.36
CA ALA A 92 -23.68 26.93 0.82
C ALA A 92 -23.75 28.21 1.68
N ALA A 93 -22.68 29.00 1.73
CA ALA A 93 -22.66 30.29 2.43
C ALA A 93 -23.57 31.32 1.74
N ASP A 94 -23.59 31.33 0.40
CA ASP A 94 -24.51 32.17 -0.38
C ASP A 94 -25.99 31.80 -0.13
N LEU A 95 -26.29 30.50 -0.04
CA LEU A 95 -27.66 30.00 0.15
C LEU A 95 -28.15 30.08 1.60
N PHE A 96 -27.26 29.87 2.57
CA PHE A 96 -27.58 29.74 3.99
C PHE A 96 -26.71 30.64 4.88
N PRO A 97 -26.72 31.96 4.65
CA PRO A 97 -25.75 32.89 5.24
C PRO A 97 -25.85 33.02 6.77
N LEU A 98 -26.98 32.67 7.39
CA LEU A 98 -27.10 32.72 8.86
C LEU A 98 -26.43 31.53 9.55
N LYS A 99 -26.17 30.44 8.82
CA LYS A 99 -25.73 29.14 9.39
C LYS A 99 -24.41 28.64 8.84
N VAL A 100 -24.03 29.07 7.64
CA VAL A 100 -22.75 28.75 6.99
C VAL A 100 -22.00 30.06 6.73
N SER A 101 -20.81 30.19 7.31
CA SER A 101 -19.97 31.35 7.07
C SER A 101 -19.12 31.15 5.82
N HIS A 102 -19.04 32.20 5.00
CA HIS A 102 -17.99 32.35 4.00
C HIS A 102 -16.63 32.15 4.66
N VAL A 103 -15.69 31.61 3.89
CA VAL A 103 -14.31 31.53 4.34
C VAL A 103 -13.75 32.95 4.33
N VAL A 104 -13.83 33.63 5.48
CA VAL A 104 -13.21 34.94 5.66
C VAL A 104 -11.71 34.76 5.53
N HIS A 105 -11.17 35.28 4.44
CA HIS A 105 -9.73 35.33 4.27
C HIS A 105 -9.18 36.36 5.24
N ASP A 106 -8.32 35.93 6.16
CA ASP A 106 -7.45 36.84 6.89
C ASP A 106 -6.49 37.45 5.87
N SER A 107 -6.97 38.50 5.18
CA SER A 107 -6.10 39.43 4.48
C SER A 107 -5.05 39.85 5.49
N VAL A 108 -3.79 39.53 5.20
CA VAL A 108 -2.63 39.98 5.95
C VAL A 108 -2.74 41.50 6.03
N SER A 109 -3.23 42.00 7.17
CA SER A 109 -3.22 43.41 7.48
C SER A 109 -1.76 43.81 7.67
N PRO A 110 -1.17 44.63 6.78
CA PRO A 110 0.04 45.33 7.14
C PRO A 110 -0.40 46.43 8.11
N TYR A 111 0.28 46.54 9.24
CA TYR A 111 0.24 47.63 10.24
C TYR A 111 -0.21 47.24 11.67
N ILE A 112 0.77 46.71 12.42
CA ILE A 112 1.24 47.15 13.76
C ILE A 112 0.23 47.16 14.94
N HIS A 113 0.46 46.32 15.96
CA HIS A 113 1.00 46.76 17.27
C HIS A 113 1.36 45.62 18.24
N HIS A 114 2.53 45.77 18.87
CA HIS A 114 3.04 45.03 20.01
C HIS A 114 2.16 45.14 21.27
N ARG A 115 1.83 43.98 21.87
CA ARG A 115 1.67 43.72 23.32
C ARG A 115 1.33 42.23 23.44
N GLY A 116 2.08 41.35 24.09
CA GLY A 116 2.73 41.47 25.38
C GLY A 116 2.06 40.46 26.33
N GLN A 117 2.82 39.47 26.79
CA GLN A 117 2.60 38.64 27.99
C GLN A 117 1.59 37.48 27.95
N HIS A 118 2.10 36.23 27.93
CA HIS A 118 2.50 35.42 29.11
C HIS A 118 2.13 33.92 28.96
N LYS A 119 3.15 33.08 29.15
CA LYS A 119 3.14 31.74 29.78
C LYS A 119 2.40 30.60 29.06
N SER A 120 3.18 29.67 28.50
CA SER A 120 3.46 28.39 29.17
C SER A 120 4.45 27.59 28.35
N GLU A 121 5.71 27.56 28.81
CA GLU A 121 6.67 26.55 28.39
C GLU A 121 6.23 25.20 28.97
N SER A 122 5.70 24.33 28.12
CA SER A 122 5.71 22.89 28.36
C SER A 122 6.54 22.22 27.27
N ARG A 123 7.85 22.16 27.51
CA ARG A 123 8.72 21.18 26.87
C ARG A 123 8.52 19.85 27.58
N LYS A 124 7.92 18.88 26.91
CA LYS A 124 8.42 17.50 26.77
C LYS A 124 7.44 16.63 25.99
N TRP A 125 8.05 15.77 25.17
CA TRP A 125 7.53 14.55 24.55
C TRP A 125 6.91 14.65 23.14
N GLY A 126 7.54 13.91 22.23
CA GLY A 126 6.83 13.20 21.17
C GLY A 126 7.26 13.57 19.76
N LYS A 127 8.18 12.75 19.22
CA LYS A 127 8.28 12.34 17.80
C LYS A 127 7.98 13.42 16.76
N ALA A 128 9.00 13.75 15.97
CA ALA A 128 8.88 14.48 14.71
C ALA A 128 7.80 13.82 13.81
N HIS A 129 6.56 14.26 13.93
CA HIS A 129 5.56 14.09 12.89
C HIS A 129 5.90 15.14 11.84
N LEU A 130 6.55 14.69 10.77
CA LEU A 130 6.63 15.44 9.52
C LEU A 130 5.23 15.99 9.23
N HIS A 131 5.10 17.31 9.31
CA HIS A 131 3.90 18.03 8.91
C HIS A 131 3.62 17.66 7.47
N VAL A 132 2.67 16.73 7.26
CA VAL A 132 1.98 16.62 5.97
C VAL A 132 1.21 17.92 5.85
N SER A 133 1.78 18.86 5.09
CA SER A 133 1.19 20.16 4.82
C SER A 133 -0.26 19.99 4.45
N LYS A 134 -1.15 20.72 5.13
CA LYS A 134 -2.53 20.87 4.70
C LYS A 134 -2.47 21.52 3.30
N PRO A 135 -3.16 20.98 2.28
CA PRO A 135 -3.22 21.65 0.98
C PRO A 135 -3.66 23.10 1.21
N THR A 136 -2.84 24.06 0.77
CA THR A 136 -3.10 25.49 0.94
C THR A 136 -3.40 26.04 -0.43
N PHE A 137 -4.59 26.62 -0.59
CA PHE A 137 -5.21 26.93 -1.88
C PHE A 137 -5.05 28.43 -2.25
N SER A 138 -5.08 28.77 -3.55
CA SER A 138 -4.90 30.14 -4.08
C SER A 138 -6.22 30.92 -4.23
N GLU A 139 -6.16 32.21 -3.97
CA GLU A 139 -7.21 33.03 -3.34
C GLU A 139 -8.29 33.68 -4.25
N ASN A 140 -8.54 33.19 -5.47
CA ASN A 140 -9.62 33.71 -6.33
C ASN A 140 -10.15 32.61 -7.27
N LEU A 141 -11.20 31.92 -6.87
CA LEU A 141 -11.87 30.93 -7.73
C LEU A 141 -13.14 31.53 -8.33
N ASP A 142 -13.31 31.38 -9.63
CA ASP A 142 -14.57 31.65 -10.31
C ASP A 142 -15.54 30.52 -9.94
N PRO A 143 -16.81 30.79 -9.57
CA PRO A 143 -17.82 29.73 -9.38
C PRO A 143 -17.91 28.73 -10.54
N GLU A 144 -17.55 29.14 -11.76
CA GLU A 144 -17.50 28.29 -12.95
C GLU A 144 -16.42 27.20 -12.88
N ASP A 145 -15.35 27.41 -12.10
CA ASP A 145 -14.24 26.47 -11.94
C ASP A 145 -14.68 25.17 -11.23
N VAL A 146 -15.87 25.14 -10.63
CA VAL A 146 -16.44 23.92 -10.01
C VAL A 146 -16.59 22.78 -11.02
N ILE A 147 -16.87 23.10 -12.30
CA ILE A 147 -16.99 22.11 -13.38
C ILE A 147 -15.65 21.39 -13.58
N ASP A 148 -14.57 22.17 -13.64
CA ASP A 148 -13.20 21.68 -13.81
C ASP A 148 -12.70 20.95 -12.56
N ALA A 149 -13.12 21.40 -11.37
CA ALA A 149 -12.82 20.73 -10.11
C ALA A 149 -13.46 19.33 -10.05
N LEU A 150 -14.73 19.18 -10.44
CA LEU A 150 -15.41 17.88 -10.52
C LEU A 150 -14.73 16.93 -11.52
N GLN A 151 -14.38 17.44 -12.70
CA GLN A 151 -13.71 16.64 -13.74
C GLN A 151 -12.30 16.22 -13.31
N SER A 152 -11.57 17.13 -12.65
CA SER A 152 -10.25 16.85 -12.07
C SER A 152 -10.34 15.83 -10.95
N LEU A 153 -11.34 15.94 -10.06
CA LEU A 153 -11.57 14.98 -8.99
C LEU A 153 -11.87 13.58 -9.55
N ALA A 154 -12.73 13.48 -10.57
CA ALA A 154 -13.02 12.22 -11.25
C ALA A 154 -11.75 11.57 -11.82
N LYS A 155 -10.89 12.36 -12.46
CA LYS A 155 -9.61 11.91 -12.99
C LYS A 155 -8.66 11.41 -11.90
N GLU A 156 -8.58 12.12 -10.78
CA GLU A 156 -7.73 11.71 -9.66
C GLU A 156 -8.27 10.44 -8.97
N PHE A 157 -9.59 10.26 -8.85
CA PHE A 157 -10.17 8.99 -8.38
C PHE A 157 -9.82 7.82 -9.29
N LYS A 158 -9.93 8.00 -10.62
CA LYS A 158 -9.51 6.97 -11.58
C LYS A 158 -8.02 6.66 -11.47
N THR A 159 -7.18 7.70 -11.38
CA THR A 159 -5.73 7.51 -11.25
C THR A 159 -5.38 6.79 -9.94
N PHE A 160 -6.04 7.16 -8.84
CA PHE A 160 -5.89 6.49 -7.55
C PHE A 160 -6.31 5.02 -7.63
N LEU A 161 -7.41 4.72 -8.32
CA LEU A 161 -7.88 3.37 -8.55
C LEU A 161 -6.92 2.54 -9.40
N ASP A 162 -6.38 3.11 -10.48
CA ASP A 162 -5.39 2.46 -11.33
C ASP A 162 -4.12 2.11 -10.51
N CYS A 163 -3.71 3.00 -9.60
CA CYS A 163 -2.62 2.72 -8.67
C CYS A 163 -2.98 1.64 -7.64
N LEU A 164 -4.21 1.61 -7.12
CA LEU A 164 -4.69 0.55 -6.21
C LEU A 164 -4.67 -0.82 -6.91
N ASN A 165 -5.09 -0.87 -8.17
CA ASN A 165 -5.13 -2.10 -8.97
C ASN A 165 -3.74 -2.60 -9.42
N GLU A 166 -2.66 -1.84 -9.18
CA GLU A 166 -1.29 -2.33 -9.39
C GLU A 166 -0.91 -3.48 -8.43
N PHE A 167 -1.68 -3.65 -7.35
CA PHE A 167 -1.56 -4.72 -6.36
C PHE A 167 -2.57 -5.85 -6.66
N PRO A 168 -2.29 -6.76 -7.62
CA PRO A 168 -3.22 -7.84 -8.00
C PRO A 168 -3.50 -8.81 -6.86
N GLU A 169 -2.68 -8.80 -5.81
CA GLU A 169 -2.83 -9.66 -4.64
C GLU A 169 -4.11 -9.36 -3.84
N PHE A 170 -4.74 -8.18 -4.02
CA PHE A 170 -6.01 -7.84 -3.38
C PHE A 170 -6.76 -6.74 -4.13
N THR A 171 -7.23 -7.01 -5.35
CA THR A 171 -8.21 -6.14 -6.03
C THR A 171 -9.60 -6.44 -5.48
N ASP A 172 -10.15 -5.53 -4.68
CA ASP A 172 -11.51 -5.64 -4.17
C ASP A 172 -12.50 -5.08 -5.20
N GLU A 173 -13.35 -5.96 -5.74
CA GLU A 173 -14.37 -5.58 -6.71
C GLU A 173 -15.36 -4.54 -6.16
N ALA A 174 -15.62 -4.54 -4.84
CA ALA A 174 -16.49 -3.55 -4.21
C ALA A 174 -15.84 -2.15 -4.15
N VAL A 175 -14.52 -2.09 -3.89
CA VAL A 175 -13.75 -0.83 -3.95
C VAL A 175 -13.71 -0.33 -5.40
N ASN A 176 -13.48 -1.23 -6.36
CA ASN A 176 -13.47 -0.89 -7.77
C ASN A 176 -14.82 -0.36 -8.26
N ALA A 177 -15.91 -1.08 -7.95
CA ALA A 177 -17.25 -0.68 -8.35
C ALA A 177 -17.67 0.66 -7.72
N SER A 178 -17.39 0.88 -6.44
CA SER A 178 -17.74 2.14 -5.76
C SER A 178 -16.98 3.34 -6.31
N ILE A 179 -15.66 3.21 -6.55
CA ILE A 179 -14.85 4.30 -7.12
C ILE A 179 -15.22 4.56 -8.58
N LEU A 180 -15.44 3.52 -9.40
CA LEU A 180 -15.84 3.68 -10.80
C LEU A 180 -17.24 4.28 -10.96
N SER A 181 -18.20 3.88 -10.12
CA SER A 181 -19.53 4.51 -10.10
C SER A 181 -19.39 6.00 -9.81
N PHE A 182 -18.70 6.35 -8.73
CA PHE A 182 -18.53 7.74 -8.34
C PHE A 182 -17.75 8.56 -9.39
N GLU A 183 -16.75 7.98 -10.04
CA GLU A 183 -16.05 8.61 -11.16
C GLU A 183 -16.97 8.93 -12.33
N GLY A 184 -17.88 7.99 -12.66
CA GLY A 184 -18.92 8.18 -13.67
C GLY A 184 -19.89 9.30 -13.28
N ASP A 185 -20.34 9.30 -12.03
CA ASP A 185 -21.30 10.28 -11.50
C ASP A 185 -20.69 11.69 -11.50
N LEU A 186 -19.44 11.85 -11.05
CA LEU A 186 -18.72 13.13 -11.10
C LEU A 186 -18.58 13.67 -12.53
N ARG A 187 -18.31 12.80 -13.51
CA ARG A 187 -18.24 13.20 -14.93
C ARG A 187 -19.60 13.59 -15.48
N TYR A 188 -20.63 12.83 -15.13
CA TYR A 188 -22.00 13.11 -15.53
C TYR A 188 -22.44 14.47 -14.97
N GLN A 189 -22.25 14.69 -13.66
CA GLN A 189 -22.55 15.95 -12.98
C GLN A 189 -21.79 17.13 -13.58
N SER A 190 -20.48 16.99 -13.85
CA SER A 190 -19.69 18.01 -14.55
C SER A 190 -20.25 18.32 -15.94
N SER A 191 -20.71 17.31 -16.69
CA SER A 191 -21.34 17.50 -18.00
C SER A 191 -22.69 18.22 -17.90
N CYS A 192 -23.52 17.88 -16.91
CA CYS A 192 -24.81 18.54 -16.67
C CYS A 192 -24.61 20.01 -16.27
N LEU A 193 -23.66 20.29 -15.38
CA LEU A 193 -23.36 21.64 -14.92
C LEU A 193 -22.83 22.56 -16.04
N ARG A 194 -22.23 21.98 -17.09
CA ARG A 194 -21.81 22.72 -18.28
C ARG A 194 -22.96 23.35 -19.07
N GLU A 195 -24.18 22.84 -18.95
CA GLU A 195 -25.36 23.46 -19.57
C GLU A 195 -25.76 24.77 -18.86
N TYR A 196 -25.33 24.94 -17.61
CA TYR A 196 -25.62 26.11 -16.77
C TYR A 196 -24.45 27.11 -16.70
N THR A 197 -23.42 26.95 -17.53
CA THR A 197 -22.28 27.87 -17.61
C THR A 197 -22.73 29.33 -17.81
N GLY A 198 -22.20 30.22 -16.99
CA GLY A 198 -22.58 31.64 -16.92
C GLY A 198 -23.80 31.92 -16.04
N GLN A 199 -24.44 30.91 -15.46
CA GLN A 199 -25.65 31.04 -14.63
C GLN A 199 -25.43 30.55 -13.19
N PHE A 200 -24.20 30.27 -12.77
CA PHE A 200 -23.89 29.75 -11.43
C PHE A 200 -24.26 30.70 -10.27
N ARG A 201 -24.45 31.99 -10.55
CA ARG A 201 -24.96 32.98 -9.58
C ARG A 201 -26.48 32.95 -9.41
N ASN A 202 -27.20 32.18 -10.22
CA ASN A 202 -28.64 32.05 -10.11
C ASN A 202 -28.98 31.16 -8.91
N PRO A 203 -29.82 31.62 -7.94
CA PRO A 203 -30.20 30.83 -6.77
C PRO A 203 -30.77 29.44 -7.09
N ALA A 204 -31.43 29.27 -8.24
CA ALA A 204 -31.95 27.97 -8.66
C ALA A 204 -30.81 26.97 -8.98
N VAL A 205 -29.75 27.44 -9.65
CA VAL A 205 -28.57 26.62 -9.99
C VAL A 205 -27.76 26.33 -8.73
N GLN A 206 -27.61 27.31 -7.84
CA GLN A 206 -26.94 27.12 -6.55
C GLN A 206 -27.62 26.03 -5.70
N ARG A 207 -28.96 26.02 -5.65
CA ARG A 207 -29.72 24.96 -4.95
C ARG A 207 -29.51 23.59 -5.59
N TYR A 208 -29.53 23.51 -6.92
CA TYR A 208 -29.23 22.26 -7.62
C TYR A 208 -27.82 21.75 -7.29
N ILE A 209 -26.81 22.62 -7.31
CA ILE A 209 -25.45 22.26 -6.88
C ILE A 209 -25.45 21.78 -5.43
N HIS A 210 -26.16 22.46 -4.53
CA HIS A 210 -26.25 22.02 -3.14
C HIS A 210 -26.90 20.63 -2.99
N GLU A 211 -27.94 20.33 -3.77
CA GLU A 211 -28.56 18.99 -3.80
C GLU A 211 -27.59 17.92 -4.27
N LEU A 212 -26.75 18.20 -5.29
CA LEU A 212 -25.70 17.28 -5.74
C LEU A 212 -24.71 16.95 -4.61
N SER A 213 -24.45 17.86 -3.68
CA SER A 213 -23.56 17.58 -2.54
C SER A 213 -24.06 16.44 -1.65
N GLN A 214 -25.38 16.27 -1.55
CA GLN A 214 -25.98 15.21 -0.73
C GLN A 214 -25.75 13.85 -1.38
N GLU A 215 -26.06 13.74 -2.69
CA GLU A 215 -25.82 12.53 -3.47
C GLU A 215 -24.34 12.14 -3.46
N MET A 216 -23.44 13.09 -3.69
CA MET A 216 -22.00 12.86 -3.62
C MET A 216 -21.55 12.39 -2.23
N GLY A 217 -22.15 12.96 -1.17
CA GLY A 217 -21.84 12.62 0.22
C GLY A 217 -22.06 11.14 0.53
N ASP A 218 -23.08 10.51 -0.05
CA ASP A 218 -23.37 9.09 0.11
C ASP A 218 -22.32 8.21 -0.58
N HIS A 219 -21.95 8.54 -1.81
CA HIS A 219 -20.86 7.85 -2.52
C HIS A 219 -19.51 7.97 -1.78
N ILE A 220 -19.21 9.15 -1.25
CA ILE A 220 -18.00 9.39 -0.46
C ILE A 220 -17.99 8.52 0.80
N ASN A 221 -19.12 8.38 1.49
CA ASN A 221 -19.23 7.51 2.67
C ASN A 221 -19.05 6.03 2.33
N CYS A 222 -19.58 5.58 1.19
CA CYS A 222 -19.33 4.22 0.69
C CYS A 222 -17.83 4.00 0.41
N ILE A 223 -17.19 4.91 -0.32
CA ILE A 223 -15.74 4.82 -0.61
C ILE A 223 -14.92 4.86 0.67
N THR A 224 -15.28 5.72 1.63
CA THR A 224 -14.59 5.82 2.93
C THR A 224 -14.66 4.50 3.68
N SER A 225 -15.83 3.85 3.71
CA SER A 225 -16.03 2.56 4.37
C SER A 225 -15.23 1.45 3.69
N SER A 226 -15.25 1.39 2.36
CA SER A 226 -14.48 0.43 1.57
C SER A 226 -12.96 0.64 1.73
N LEU A 227 -12.50 1.90 1.76
CA LEU A 227 -11.10 2.22 2.00
C LEU A 227 -10.65 1.82 3.41
N CYS A 228 -11.49 2.04 4.43
CA CYS A 228 -11.23 1.59 5.80
C CYS A 228 -11.01 0.07 5.85
N MET A 229 -11.92 -0.71 5.24
CA MET A 229 -11.76 -2.17 5.13
C MET A 229 -10.49 -2.57 4.39
N PHE A 230 -10.13 -1.85 3.33
CA PHE A 230 -8.89 -2.09 2.59
C PHE A 230 -7.65 -1.81 3.45
N ILE A 231 -7.65 -0.76 4.27
CA ILE A 231 -6.55 -0.43 5.18
C ILE A 231 -6.39 -1.54 6.23
N GLU A 232 -7.50 -2.00 6.81
CA GLU A 232 -7.48 -2.99 7.89
C GLU A 232 -7.11 -4.40 7.42
N VAL A 233 -7.62 -4.80 6.25
CA VAL A 233 -7.48 -6.18 5.74
C VAL A 233 -6.55 -6.25 4.53
N GLY A 234 -6.77 -5.40 3.53
CA GLY A 234 -6.02 -5.44 2.26
C GLY A 234 -4.54 -5.15 2.42
N VAL A 235 -4.18 -4.02 3.05
CA VAL A 235 -2.78 -3.60 3.21
C VAL A 235 -1.93 -4.64 3.96
N PRO A 236 -2.36 -5.22 5.10
CA PRO A 236 -1.60 -6.29 5.76
C PRO A 236 -1.45 -7.55 4.91
N GLN A 237 -2.45 -7.94 4.11
CA GLN A 237 -2.36 -9.12 3.26
C GLN A 237 -1.36 -8.92 2.13
N ILE A 238 -1.43 -7.78 1.43
CA ILE A 238 -0.45 -7.43 0.38
C ILE A 238 0.97 -7.45 0.97
N ARG A 239 1.15 -6.86 2.15
CA ARG A 239 2.43 -6.88 2.85
C ARG A 239 2.93 -8.29 3.14
N ARG A 240 2.07 -9.20 3.61
CA ARG A 240 2.46 -10.60 3.87
C ARG A 240 2.91 -11.30 2.59
N VAL A 241 2.13 -11.18 1.50
CA VAL A 241 2.50 -11.78 0.21
C VAL A 241 3.84 -11.23 -0.29
N GLN A 242 4.07 -9.91 -0.19
CA GLN A 242 5.34 -9.30 -0.56
C GLN A 242 6.51 -9.77 0.33
N GLN A 243 6.30 -9.94 1.63
CA GLN A 243 7.32 -10.46 2.56
C GLN A 243 7.66 -11.93 2.28
N ASP A 244 6.65 -12.75 1.99
CA ASP A 244 6.82 -14.15 1.64
C ASP A 244 7.58 -14.30 0.32
N ASP A 245 7.22 -13.51 -0.70
CA ASP A 245 7.91 -13.47 -1.98
C ASP A 245 9.37 -13.02 -1.84
N ALA A 246 9.63 -12.01 -1.01
CA ALA A 246 10.98 -11.55 -0.72
C ALA A 246 11.82 -12.65 -0.05
N THR A 247 11.25 -13.30 0.97
CA THR A 247 11.90 -14.41 1.69
C THR A 247 12.21 -15.58 0.77
N LYS A 248 11.28 -15.96 -0.11
CA LYS A 248 11.48 -17.01 -1.10
C LYS A 248 12.64 -16.70 -2.05
N ARG A 249 12.73 -15.47 -2.56
CA ARG A 249 13.82 -15.05 -3.46
C ARG A 249 15.16 -15.01 -2.74
N LEU A 250 15.20 -14.56 -1.49
CA LEU A 250 16.40 -14.59 -0.65
C LEU A 250 16.86 -16.03 -0.40
N ASN A 251 15.94 -16.95 -0.07
CA ASN A 251 16.26 -18.36 0.12
C ASN A 251 16.84 -18.99 -1.16
N LEU A 252 16.25 -18.71 -2.32
CA LEU A 252 16.78 -19.15 -3.62
C LEU A 252 18.20 -18.64 -3.85
N SER A 253 18.46 -17.36 -3.56
CA SER A 253 19.80 -16.78 -3.67
C SER A 253 20.80 -17.42 -2.70
N THR A 254 20.40 -17.73 -1.47
CA THR A 254 21.28 -18.39 -0.49
C THR A 254 21.64 -19.79 -0.95
N ILE A 255 20.67 -20.56 -1.45
CA ILE A 255 20.89 -21.90 -2.01
C ILE A 255 21.84 -21.82 -3.21
N ALA A 256 21.62 -20.87 -4.12
CA ALA A 256 22.50 -20.64 -5.26
C ALA A 256 23.95 -20.32 -4.81
N THR A 257 24.14 -19.38 -3.89
CA THR A 257 25.47 -19.05 -3.36
C THR A 257 26.15 -20.24 -2.69
N PHE A 258 25.41 -21.04 -1.92
CA PHE A 258 25.94 -22.26 -1.32
C PHE A 258 26.41 -23.26 -2.39
N PHE A 259 25.59 -23.50 -3.43
CA PHE A 259 25.97 -24.36 -4.55
C PHE A 259 27.17 -23.82 -5.34
N SER A 260 27.29 -22.50 -5.49
CA SER A 260 28.48 -21.87 -6.08
C SER A 260 29.74 -22.20 -5.28
N ALA A 261 29.69 -22.11 -3.94
CA ALA A 261 30.82 -22.43 -3.07
C ALA A 261 31.20 -23.92 -3.14
N VAL A 262 30.21 -24.82 -3.14
CA VAL A 262 30.44 -26.27 -3.30
C VAL A 262 31.06 -26.59 -4.66
N THR A 263 30.56 -25.97 -5.73
CA THR A 263 31.08 -26.16 -7.11
C THR A 263 32.49 -25.62 -7.25
N ALA A 264 32.78 -24.45 -6.68
CA ALA A 264 34.13 -23.87 -6.67
C ALA A 264 35.13 -24.76 -5.91
N THR A 265 34.70 -25.35 -4.78
CA THR A 265 35.56 -26.26 -3.99
C THR A 265 35.79 -27.58 -4.73
N THR A 266 34.77 -28.14 -5.37
CA THR A 266 34.92 -29.37 -6.17
C THR A 266 35.83 -29.16 -7.37
N MET A 267 35.75 -28.00 -8.03
CA MET A 267 36.65 -27.62 -9.11
C MET A 267 38.13 -27.59 -8.69
N GLN A 268 38.43 -27.28 -7.41
CA GLN A 268 39.81 -27.37 -6.90
C GLN A 268 40.31 -28.82 -6.87
N PHE A 269 39.42 -29.81 -6.71
CA PHE A 269 39.80 -31.22 -6.75
C PHE A 269 40.02 -31.74 -8.18
N SER A 270 39.30 -31.24 -9.20
CA SER A 270 39.55 -31.65 -10.60
C SER A 270 40.81 -31.07 -11.22
N TYR A 271 41.39 -30.01 -10.64
CA TYR A 271 42.62 -29.43 -11.17
C TYR A 271 43.78 -30.45 -11.27
N ASN A 272 43.77 -31.47 -10.39
CA ASN A 272 44.79 -32.52 -10.38
C ASN A 272 44.56 -33.65 -11.41
N LEU A 273 43.49 -33.58 -12.22
CA LEU A 273 43.24 -34.56 -13.28
C LEU A 273 44.10 -34.25 -14.51
N ASP A 274 44.64 -35.29 -15.15
CA ASP A 274 45.46 -35.13 -16.34
C ASP A 274 44.68 -34.43 -17.47
N PRO A 275 45.23 -33.34 -18.05
CA PRO A 275 44.54 -32.52 -19.05
C PRO A 275 44.39 -33.21 -20.41
N THR A 276 45.09 -34.33 -20.64
CA THR A 276 45.08 -35.09 -21.89
C THR A 276 43.90 -36.07 -22.01
N GLN A 277 43.19 -36.33 -20.92
CA GLN A 277 42.04 -37.23 -20.91
C GLN A 277 40.75 -36.48 -21.27
N THR A 278 40.02 -36.93 -22.29
CA THR A 278 38.76 -36.33 -22.73
C THR A 278 37.70 -36.21 -21.62
N GLY A 279 37.73 -37.10 -20.61
CA GLY A 279 36.88 -37.03 -19.43
C GLY A 279 37.13 -35.81 -18.54
N SER A 280 38.38 -35.33 -18.44
CA SER A 280 38.77 -34.16 -17.63
C SER A 280 38.14 -32.87 -18.17
N ALA A 281 38.17 -32.68 -19.50
CA ALA A 281 37.60 -31.51 -20.16
C ALA A 281 36.07 -31.42 -19.96
N ILE A 282 35.36 -32.55 -20.05
CA ILE A 282 33.90 -32.61 -19.87
C ILE A 282 33.51 -32.25 -18.43
N VAL A 283 34.21 -32.82 -17.43
CA VAL A 283 33.98 -32.53 -16.01
C VAL A 283 34.17 -31.05 -15.70
N ASN A 284 35.30 -30.48 -16.12
CA ASN A 284 35.62 -29.07 -15.87
C ASN A 284 34.62 -28.13 -16.55
N THR A 285 34.18 -28.46 -17.77
CA THR A 285 33.16 -27.67 -18.49
C THR A 285 31.80 -27.71 -17.79
N LEU A 286 31.39 -28.89 -17.30
CA LEU A 286 30.13 -29.05 -16.57
C LEU A 286 30.14 -28.33 -15.21
N TRP A 287 31.25 -28.40 -14.48
CA TRP A 287 31.40 -27.67 -13.22
C TRP A 287 31.47 -26.15 -13.41
N PHE A 288 32.19 -25.69 -14.43
CA PHE A 288 32.19 -24.27 -14.79
C PHE A 288 30.79 -23.79 -15.19
N SER A 289 30.07 -24.56 -16.02
CA SER A 289 28.69 -24.23 -16.42
C SER A 289 27.75 -24.20 -15.21
N SER A 290 27.89 -25.15 -14.29
CA SER A 290 27.12 -25.19 -13.04
C SER A 290 27.34 -23.93 -12.20
N LEU A 291 28.60 -23.48 -12.06
CA LEU A 291 28.96 -22.27 -11.33
C LEU A 291 28.38 -21.02 -11.99
N VAL A 292 28.50 -20.89 -13.32
CA VAL A 292 27.94 -19.76 -14.08
C VAL A 292 26.42 -19.65 -13.90
N PHE A 293 25.69 -20.77 -14.04
CA PHE A 293 24.24 -20.76 -13.84
C PHE A 293 23.85 -20.46 -12.39
N SER A 294 24.66 -20.88 -11.42
CA SER A 294 24.44 -20.58 -10.01
C SER A 294 24.58 -19.09 -9.70
N ILE A 295 25.64 -18.44 -10.20
CA ILE A 295 25.84 -16.99 -10.09
C ILE A 295 24.71 -16.24 -10.82
N ALA A 296 24.33 -16.69 -12.02
CA ALA A 296 23.21 -16.12 -12.75
C ALA A 296 21.89 -16.22 -11.97
N ALA A 297 21.61 -17.33 -11.28
CA ALA A 297 20.44 -17.47 -10.44
C ALA A 297 20.44 -16.47 -9.27
N THR A 298 21.59 -16.26 -8.62
CA THR A 298 21.77 -15.27 -7.55
C THR A 298 21.51 -13.84 -8.03
N ILE A 299 22.13 -13.45 -9.15
CA ILE A 299 21.97 -12.10 -9.73
C ILE A 299 20.52 -11.87 -10.15
N ASN A 300 19.89 -12.84 -10.83
CA ASN A 300 18.49 -12.70 -11.26
C ASN A 300 17.51 -12.70 -10.07
N SER A 301 17.82 -13.40 -8.97
CA SER A 301 17.02 -13.34 -7.73
C SER A 301 17.05 -11.94 -7.11
N HIS A 302 18.23 -11.31 -7.06
CA HIS A 302 18.41 -9.95 -6.56
C HIS A 302 17.79 -8.90 -7.48
N LEU A 303 18.02 -9.01 -8.79
CA LEU A 303 17.43 -8.12 -9.78
C LEU A 303 15.90 -8.14 -9.69
N GLY A 304 15.31 -9.32 -9.48
CA GLY A 304 13.88 -9.44 -9.29
C GLY A 304 13.36 -8.83 -7.97
N LEU A 305 14.18 -8.74 -6.93
CA LEU A 305 13.84 -8.01 -5.69
C LEU A 305 13.87 -6.49 -5.92
N THR A 306 14.98 -5.97 -6.46
CA THR A 306 15.14 -4.55 -6.77
C THR A 306 14.08 -4.06 -7.78
N TRP A 307 13.75 -4.90 -8.77
CA TRP A 307 12.71 -4.58 -9.75
C TRP A 307 11.33 -4.40 -9.10
N ASN A 308 10.96 -5.30 -8.19
CA ASN A 308 9.68 -5.22 -7.48
C ASN A 308 9.64 -4.11 -6.42
N GLN A 309 10.80 -3.68 -5.89
CA GLN A 309 10.89 -2.67 -4.85
C GLN A 309 10.94 -1.25 -5.42
N ASP A 310 11.73 -1.01 -6.47
CA ASP A 310 12.10 0.34 -6.90
C ASP A 310 11.63 0.70 -8.32
N ILE A 311 11.42 -0.28 -9.20
CA ILE A 311 11.26 -0.02 -10.65
C ILE A 311 9.83 -0.27 -11.15
N ARG A 312 9.11 -1.25 -10.58
CA ARG A 312 7.70 -1.51 -10.87
C ARG A 312 6.76 -0.28 -10.75
N PRO A 313 6.92 0.64 -9.77
CA PRO A 313 6.05 1.82 -9.67
C PRO A 313 6.23 2.87 -10.78
N LEU A 314 7.25 2.74 -11.65
CA LEU A 314 7.67 3.82 -12.55
C LEU A 314 7.13 3.75 -13.99
N GLY A 315 6.35 2.74 -14.38
CA GLY A 315 5.70 2.78 -15.70
C GLY A 315 5.20 1.47 -16.29
N HIS A 316 4.07 1.58 -17.01
CA HIS A 316 3.25 0.52 -17.58
C HIS A 316 3.79 -0.13 -18.89
N HIS A 317 5.10 -0.07 -19.16
CA HIS A 317 5.68 -0.51 -20.43
C HIS A 317 6.82 -1.52 -20.26
N VAL A 318 6.49 -2.64 -19.61
CA VAL A 318 7.41 -3.78 -19.54
C VAL A 318 6.81 -4.89 -20.39
N PRO A 319 7.46 -5.30 -21.49
CA PRO A 319 6.99 -6.41 -22.29
C PRO A 319 6.77 -7.64 -21.41
N TRP A 320 5.64 -8.33 -21.61
CA TRP A 320 5.26 -9.50 -20.83
C TRP A 320 6.37 -10.57 -20.74
N TRP A 321 7.16 -10.73 -21.81
CA TRP A 321 8.34 -11.60 -21.85
C TRP A 321 9.39 -11.27 -20.78
N VAL A 322 9.64 -9.99 -20.53
CA VAL A 322 10.59 -9.52 -19.49
C VAL A 322 10.03 -9.83 -18.10
N MET A 323 8.73 -9.65 -17.89
CA MET A 323 8.07 -10.01 -16.62
C MET A 323 8.17 -11.52 -16.33
N ILE A 324 7.91 -12.36 -17.34
CA ILE A 324 8.06 -13.82 -17.20
C ILE A 324 9.51 -14.18 -16.90
N TRP A 325 10.44 -13.58 -17.64
CA TRP A 325 11.86 -13.85 -17.48
C TRP A 325 12.29 -13.54 -16.05
N ILE A 326 12.00 -12.34 -15.53
CA ILE A 326 12.34 -11.95 -14.15
C ILE A 326 11.72 -12.87 -13.10
N LYS A 327 10.47 -13.32 -13.30
CA LYS A 327 9.78 -14.19 -12.33
C LYS A 327 10.29 -15.64 -12.32
N ARG A 328 10.66 -16.19 -13.48
CA ARG A 328 10.95 -17.64 -13.64
C ARG A 328 12.43 -17.96 -13.83
N SER A 329 13.23 -16.99 -14.27
CA SER A 329 14.66 -17.13 -14.57
C SER A 329 15.49 -17.68 -13.40
N PRO A 330 15.37 -17.19 -12.15
CA PRO A 330 16.25 -17.64 -11.08
C PRO A 330 16.12 -19.13 -10.77
N LEU A 331 14.88 -19.65 -10.80
CA LEU A 331 14.61 -21.06 -10.57
C LEU A 331 15.16 -21.92 -11.70
N VAL A 332 14.96 -21.52 -12.95
CA VAL A 332 15.45 -22.27 -14.12
C VAL A 332 16.97 -22.37 -14.10
N PHE A 333 17.66 -21.25 -13.85
CA PHE A 333 19.12 -21.25 -13.73
C PHE A 333 19.61 -22.09 -12.57
N LEU A 334 18.93 -22.07 -11.42
CA LEU A 334 19.28 -22.91 -10.28
C LEU A 334 19.13 -24.41 -10.59
N VAL A 335 18.03 -24.83 -11.23
CA VAL A 335 17.81 -26.23 -11.62
C VAL A 335 18.87 -26.69 -12.62
N LEU A 336 19.20 -25.86 -13.61
CA LEU A 336 20.23 -26.17 -14.58
C LEU A 336 21.63 -26.27 -13.94
N SER A 337 21.92 -25.39 -12.99
CA SER A 337 23.14 -25.44 -12.18
C SER A 337 23.28 -26.79 -11.44
N VAL A 338 22.22 -27.23 -10.74
CA VAL A 338 22.21 -28.51 -10.02
C VAL A 338 22.34 -29.70 -10.97
N ALA A 339 21.65 -29.68 -12.10
CA ALA A 339 21.75 -30.74 -13.10
C ALA A 339 23.18 -30.86 -13.67
N CYS A 340 23.79 -29.74 -14.08
CA CYS A 340 25.18 -29.72 -14.55
C CYS A 340 26.16 -30.20 -13.47
N PHE A 341 25.94 -29.82 -12.21
CA PHE A 341 26.76 -30.27 -11.09
C PHE A 341 26.71 -31.78 -10.92
N LEU A 342 25.51 -32.36 -10.90
CA LEU A 342 25.31 -33.81 -10.71
C LEU A 342 25.91 -34.62 -11.86
N ILE A 343 25.70 -34.19 -13.11
CA ILE A 343 26.29 -34.85 -14.28
C ILE A 343 27.82 -34.77 -14.22
N GLY A 344 28.37 -33.60 -13.85
CA GLY A 344 29.80 -33.41 -13.66
C GLY A 344 30.37 -34.33 -12.56
N LEU A 345 29.64 -34.53 -11.46
CA LEU A 345 30.03 -35.43 -10.37
C LEU A 345 30.03 -36.90 -10.80
N CYS A 346 29.03 -37.34 -11.57
CA CYS A 346 29.03 -38.67 -12.18
C CYS A 346 30.22 -38.87 -13.13
N ALA A 347 30.47 -37.90 -14.02
CA ALA A 347 31.59 -37.94 -14.95
C ALA A 347 32.95 -37.94 -14.21
N PHE A 348 33.09 -37.15 -13.13
CA PHE A 348 34.28 -37.13 -12.29
C PHE A 348 34.52 -38.46 -11.59
N SER A 349 33.48 -39.11 -11.06
CA SER A 349 33.59 -40.42 -10.42
C SER A 349 34.10 -41.51 -11.39
N TYR A 350 33.69 -41.42 -12.66
CA TYR A 350 34.13 -42.31 -13.71
C TYR A 350 35.57 -42.02 -14.15
N ALA A 351 35.91 -40.74 -14.36
CA ALA A 351 37.24 -40.31 -14.80
C ALA A 351 38.33 -40.50 -13.73
N SER A 352 38.01 -40.30 -12.45
CA SER A 352 38.95 -40.47 -11.35
C SER A 352 39.23 -41.95 -11.00
N GLY A 353 38.60 -42.90 -11.70
CA GLY A 353 38.82 -44.33 -11.48
C GLY A 353 38.40 -44.84 -10.08
N GLN A 354 37.72 -44.00 -9.27
CA GLN A 354 37.29 -44.38 -7.93
C GLN A 354 36.33 -45.58 -7.94
N VAL A 355 35.48 -45.70 -8.97
CA VAL A 355 34.59 -46.87 -9.18
C VAL A 355 35.38 -48.19 -9.27
N ILE A 356 36.58 -48.15 -9.86
CA ILE A 356 37.48 -49.30 -9.99
C ILE A 356 38.22 -49.55 -8.66
N SER A 357 38.61 -48.48 -7.96
CA SER A 357 39.33 -48.59 -6.68
C SER A 357 38.47 -49.20 -5.57
N TYR A 358 37.17 -48.88 -5.46
CA TYR A 358 36.28 -49.55 -4.48
C TYR A 358 36.07 -51.03 -4.82
N HIS A 359 35.92 -51.36 -6.09
CA HIS A 359 35.76 -52.74 -6.53
C HIS A 359 37.03 -53.56 -6.29
N ILE A 360 38.22 -52.99 -6.56
CA ILE A 360 39.53 -53.61 -6.30
C ILE A 360 39.83 -53.68 -4.80
N HIS A 361 39.50 -52.67 -3.98
CA HIS A 361 39.72 -52.73 -2.53
C HIS A 361 38.82 -53.76 -1.85
N ILE A 362 37.56 -53.91 -2.30
CA ILE A 362 36.67 -54.97 -1.84
C ILE A 362 37.18 -56.33 -2.32
N TYR A 363 37.58 -56.47 -3.60
CA TYR A 363 38.13 -57.72 -4.12
C TYR A 363 39.44 -58.13 -3.43
N ASN A 364 40.37 -57.20 -3.18
CA ASN A 364 41.63 -57.46 -2.48
C ASN A 364 41.42 -57.77 -0.99
N ARG A 365 40.42 -57.16 -0.34
CA ARG A 365 40.04 -57.49 1.03
C ARG A 365 39.38 -58.87 1.10
N PHE A 366 38.57 -59.23 0.11
CA PHE A 366 37.97 -60.56 -0.02
C PHE A 366 39.00 -61.63 -0.35
N ASN A 367 39.97 -61.36 -1.24
CA ASN A 367 41.04 -62.28 -1.58
C ASN A 367 42.05 -62.46 -0.44
N SER A 368 42.38 -61.39 0.30
CA SER A 368 43.21 -61.50 1.50
C SER A 368 42.51 -62.32 2.59
N ALA A 369 41.20 -62.14 2.79
CA ALA A 369 40.41 -62.98 3.71
C ALA A 369 40.32 -64.45 3.24
N ARG A 370 40.33 -64.71 1.93
CA ARG A 370 40.29 -66.06 1.34
C ARG A 370 41.65 -66.76 1.43
N ILE A 371 42.76 -66.03 1.27
CA ILE A 371 44.14 -66.54 1.44
C ILE A 371 44.44 -66.83 2.92
N LEU A 372 43.92 -66.01 3.85
CA LEU A 372 43.97 -66.30 5.29
C LEU A 372 43.10 -67.50 5.70
N ARG A 373 42.09 -67.87 4.91
CA ARG A 373 41.25 -69.05 5.15
C ARG A 373 41.82 -70.35 4.57
N SER A 374 42.66 -70.28 3.53
CA SER A 374 43.28 -71.48 2.92
C SER A 374 44.60 -71.90 3.56
N ARG A 375 45.23 -71.02 4.35
CA ARG A 375 46.36 -71.38 5.23
C ARG A 375 45.86 -71.51 6.67
N GLY A 376 45.19 -72.63 6.93
CA GLY A 376 44.77 -73.02 8.25
C GLY A 376 45.95 -73.13 9.22
N ARG A 377 46.17 -72.08 10.02
CA ARG A 377 46.57 -72.18 11.42
C ARG A 377 46.20 -70.88 12.12
N LEU A 378 45.19 -70.97 12.99
CA LEU A 378 44.87 -69.95 13.97
C LEU A 378 46.14 -69.58 14.77
N ARG A 379 46.50 -68.30 14.77
CA ARG A 379 46.92 -67.60 15.99
C ARG A 379 46.26 -66.22 15.99
N LEU A 380 45.34 -66.05 16.93
CA LEU A 380 44.90 -64.75 17.39
C LEU A 380 46.15 -64.03 17.94
N VAL A 381 46.58 -62.96 17.27
CA VAL A 381 47.52 -62.01 17.86
C VAL A 381 46.85 -60.65 17.80
N CYS A 382 46.27 -60.24 18.92
CA CYS A 382 45.96 -58.85 19.19
C CYS A 382 47.29 -58.08 19.18
N ILE A 383 47.45 -57.11 18.29
CA ILE A 383 48.49 -56.08 18.42
C ILE A 383 47.77 -54.73 18.54
N GLY A 384 47.89 -54.19 19.75
CA GLY A 384 47.30 -52.92 20.16
C GLY A 384 48.05 -51.71 19.61
N LYS A 385 47.32 -50.60 19.65
CA LYS A 385 47.84 -49.25 19.58
C LYS A 385 48.77 -49.00 20.78
N THR A 386 49.99 -48.54 20.52
CA THR A 386 50.71 -47.57 21.38
C THR A 386 51.81 -46.88 20.56
N GLY A 387 51.59 -45.61 20.25
CA GLY A 387 52.66 -44.69 19.84
C GLY A 387 52.92 -43.74 21.00
N VAL A 388 54.09 -43.85 21.62
CA VAL A 388 54.60 -42.92 22.63
C VAL A 388 55.87 -42.29 22.08
N PHE A 389 55.87 -40.95 22.12
CA PHE A 389 56.99 -40.04 21.88
C PHE A 389 58.09 -40.21 22.94
N ALA A 390 59.34 -39.97 22.52
CA ALA A 390 60.52 -39.74 23.36
C ALA A 390 61.27 -38.54 22.75
N PRO A 391 62.19 -37.85 23.46
CA PRO A 391 62.78 -38.16 24.77
C PRO A 391 62.20 -37.40 25.96
#